data_AF-A0A4Q2K8J4-F1
#
_entry.id   AF-A0A4Q2K8J4-F1
#
_cell.length_a   1.000
_cell.length_b   1.000
_cell.length_c   1.000
_cell.angle_alpha   90.00
_cell.angle_beta   90.00
_cell.angle_gamma   90.00
#
_symmetry.space_group_name_H-M   'P 1'
#
loop_
_entity.id
_entity.type
_entity.pdbx_description
1 polymer ?
#
loop_
_entity_poly.entity_id
_entity_poly.type
_entity_poly.pdbx_seq_one_letter_code
_entity_poly.pdbx_strand_id
1 'polypeptide(L)'
;MDENDNRNEQETKNEDRNEKNAQAPASDDKTAYKLICALGYVPCGLLFFLPLIVYSNDEFAKYHANQALVLFLTAVIGEVVLGVLSVIPFLSVVMYVLTSVYGVLMLVLCILGILNVVREEKNPLPVIGKINLLK
;
A
#
# COMPACT_ATOMS: atom_id res chain seq x y z
N MET A 1 18.74 50.44 33.58
CA MET A 1 17.36 49.91 33.70
C MET A 1 17.26 48.82 32.63
N ASP A 2 18.00 47.72 32.78
CA ASP A 2 18.42 46.91 31.60
C ASP A 2 18.16 45.40 31.75
N GLU A 3 17.46 44.99 32.80
CA GLU A 3 17.17 43.57 33.09
C GLU A 3 15.75 43.15 32.64
N ASN A 4 14.93 44.11 32.21
CA ASN A 4 13.58 43.84 31.70
C ASN A 4 13.55 43.69 30.17
N ASP A 5 14.52 44.29 29.47
CA ASP A 5 14.61 44.25 28.01
C ASP A 5 15.11 42.88 27.52
N ASN A 6 16.13 42.32 28.20
CA ASN A 6 16.69 41.00 27.90
C ASN A 6 15.72 39.82 28.23
N ARG A 7 14.73 40.03 29.11
CA ARG A 7 13.68 39.02 29.38
C ARG A 7 12.64 38.99 28.27
N ASN A 8 12.23 40.16 27.78
CA ASN A 8 11.28 40.25 26.67
C ASN A 8 11.89 39.71 25.37
N GLU A 9 13.17 39.97 25.07
CA GLU A 9 13.84 39.38 23.90
C GLU A 9 13.95 37.85 23.98
N GLN A 10 14.11 37.30 25.19
CA GLN A 10 14.14 35.85 25.40
C GLN A 10 12.75 35.22 25.30
N GLU A 11 11.69 35.87 25.79
CA GLU A 11 10.30 35.41 25.62
C GLU A 11 9.88 35.43 24.13
N THR A 12 10.15 36.51 23.40
CA THR A 12 9.84 36.58 21.96
C THR A 12 10.62 35.54 21.14
N LYS A 13 11.89 35.28 21.51
CA LYS A 13 12.73 34.23 20.87
C LYS A 13 12.34 32.80 21.28
N ASN A 14 11.65 32.64 22.40
CA ASN A 14 11.14 31.35 22.86
C ASN A 14 9.75 31.05 22.27
N GLU A 15 8.90 32.06 22.09
CA GLU A 15 7.63 31.95 21.35
C GLU A 15 7.87 31.63 19.86
N ASP A 16 8.80 32.33 19.19
CA ASP A 16 9.16 32.05 17.78
C ASP A 16 9.77 30.64 17.60
N ARG A 17 10.50 30.14 18.62
CA ARG A 17 10.98 28.74 18.64
C ARG A 17 9.90 27.71 18.93
N ASN A 18 8.86 28.07 19.70
CA ASN A 18 7.78 27.14 20.02
C ASN A 18 6.78 27.02 18.86
N GLU A 19 6.55 28.09 18.10
CA GLU A 19 5.75 28.03 16.86
C GLU A 19 6.50 27.32 15.72
N LYS A 20 7.82 27.52 15.61
CA LYS A 20 8.65 26.81 14.61
C LYS A 20 8.91 25.34 14.96
N ASN A 21 8.67 24.93 16.21
CA ASN A 21 8.76 23.54 16.68
C ASN A 21 7.38 22.91 16.92
N ALA A 22 6.28 23.63 16.70
CA ALA A 22 4.92 23.11 16.68
C ALA A 22 4.47 22.63 15.30
N GLN A 23 5.36 22.65 14.30
CA GLN A 23 5.05 22.18 12.95
C GLN A 23 6.07 21.15 12.48
N ALA A 24 6.02 19.92 13.02
CA ALA A 24 6.17 18.66 12.27
C ALA A 24 5.85 17.44 13.16
N PRO A 25 5.11 16.42 12.67
CA PRO A 25 4.89 16.11 11.25
C PRO A 25 3.42 15.84 10.92
N ALA A 26 2.72 16.82 10.33
CA ALA A 26 1.52 16.52 9.53
C ALA A 26 1.85 15.61 8.30
N SER A 27 3.13 15.34 8.06
CA SER A 27 3.64 14.39 7.07
C SER A 27 3.69 12.93 7.56
N ASP A 28 3.71 12.67 8.88
CA ASP A 28 3.86 11.31 9.42
C ASP A 28 2.56 10.52 9.29
N ASP A 29 1.41 11.16 9.57
CA ASP A 29 0.09 10.56 9.32
C ASP A 29 -0.12 10.19 7.84
N LYS A 30 0.29 11.07 6.91
CA LYS A 30 0.24 10.77 5.47
C LYS A 30 1.20 9.65 5.07
N THR A 31 2.38 9.60 5.68
CA THR A 31 3.38 8.56 5.37
C THR A 31 2.92 7.21 5.92
N ALA A 32 2.40 7.17 7.15
CA ALA A 32 1.79 6.00 7.77
C ALA A 32 0.60 5.49 6.96
N TYR A 33 -0.29 6.38 6.51
CA TYR A 33 -1.42 6.04 5.63
C TYR A 33 -0.95 5.35 4.33
N LYS A 34 0.06 5.92 3.67
CA LYS A 34 0.67 5.32 2.47
C LYS A 34 1.30 3.96 2.76
N LEU A 35 2.01 3.86 3.88
CA LEU A 35 2.65 2.63 4.31
C LEU A 35 1.59 1.54 4.53
N ILE A 36 0.50 1.86 5.23
CA ILE A 36 -0.61 0.92 5.51
C ILE A 36 -1.27 0.45 4.22
N CYS A 37 -1.52 1.37 3.28
CA CYS A 37 -2.05 1.02 1.96
C CYS A 37 -1.09 0.14 1.15
N ALA A 38 0.21 0.44 1.18
CA ALA A 38 1.25 -0.34 0.51
C ALA A 38 1.47 -1.71 1.16
N LEU A 39 1.42 -1.79 2.50
CA LEU A 39 1.46 -3.05 3.26
C LEU A 39 0.27 -3.93 2.89
N GLY A 40 -0.88 -3.35 2.52
CA GLY A 40 -2.00 -4.11 1.97
C GLY A 40 -1.63 -4.99 0.79
N TYR A 41 -0.62 -4.60 0.00
CA TYR A 41 -0.11 -5.37 -1.14
C TYR A 41 0.98 -6.37 -0.78
N VAL A 42 1.56 -6.35 0.43
CA VAL A 42 2.61 -7.29 0.83
C VAL A 42 2.00 -8.36 1.75
N PRO A 43 2.20 -9.68 1.51
CA PRO A 43 2.83 -10.40 0.39
C PRO A 43 1.86 -10.75 -0.76
N CYS A 44 1.73 -9.90 -1.79
CA CYS A 44 0.79 -10.02 -2.91
C CYS A 44 -0.70 -9.94 -2.55
N GLY A 45 -1.08 -8.91 -1.78
CA GLY A 45 -2.48 -8.62 -1.48
C GLY A 45 -3.07 -9.38 -0.28
N LEU A 46 -2.27 -10.24 0.38
CA LEU A 46 -2.71 -10.99 1.56
C LEU A 46 -3.20 -10.07 2.69
N LEU A 47 -2.63 -8.86 2.82
CA LEU A 47 -3.00 -7.86 3.83
C LEU A 47 -4.03 -6.84 3.32
N PHE A 48 -4.80 -7.14 2.28
CA PHE A 48 -5.80 -6.22 1.69
C PHE A 48 -6.78 -5.61 2.71
N PHE A 49 -6.99 -6.29 3.85
CA PHE A 49 -7.90 -5.86 4.91
C PHE A 49 -7.29 -4.77 5.82
N LEU A 50 -5.97 -4.59 5.85
CA LEU A 50 -5.30 -3.64 6.73
C LEU A 50 -5.73 -2.17 6.46
N PRO A 51 -5.74 -1.68 5.21
CA PRO A 51 -6.24 -0.34 4.89
C PRO A 51 -7.73 -0.18 5.23
N LEU A 52 -8.49 -1.28 5.10
CA LEU A 52 -9.93 -1.35 5.36
C LEU A 52 -10.26 -1.24 6.85
N ILE A 53 -9.40 -1.77 7.74
CA ILE A 53 -9.58 -1.68 9.19
C ILE A 53 -9.15 -0.30 9.71
N VAL A 54 -8.01 0.21 9.24
CA VAL A 54 -7.44 1.47 9.76
C VAL A 54 -8.16 2.69 9.18
N TYR A 55 -8.53 2.64 7.89
CA TYR A 55 -9.13 3.77 7.17
C TYR A 55 -10.43 3.36 6.47
N SER A 56 -11.32 2.70 7.21
CA SER A 56 -12.60 2.17 6.72
C SER A 56 -13.54 3.21 6.09
N ASN A 57 -13.42 4.49 6.45
CA ASN A 57 -14.25 5.58 5.92
C ASN A 57 -13.67 6.23 4.65
N ASP A 58 -12.43 5.90 4.29
CA ASP A 58 -11.73 6.56 3.20
C ASP A 58 -11.90 5.80 1.87
N GLU A 59 -12.33 6.51 0.83
CA GLU A 59 -12.58 5.89 -0.48
C GLU A 59 -11.30 5.38 -1.17
N PHE A 60 -10.14 5.99 -0.89
CA PHE A 60 -8.87 5.55 -1.47
C PHE A 60 -8.36 4.29 -0.80
N ALA A 61 -8.44 4.20 0.52
CA ALA A 61 -8.15 2.99 1.28
C ALA A 61 -9.05 1.83 0.84
N LYS A 62 -10.36 2.06 0.67
CA LYS A 62 -11.30 1.05 0.12
C LYS A 62 -10.92 0.60 -1.29
N TYR A 63 -10.55 1.54 -2.16
CA TYR A 63 -10.15 1.23 -3.54
C TYR A 63 -8.91 0.32 -3.59
N HIS A 64 -7.86 0.67 -2.85
CA HIS A 64 -6.64 -0.12 -2.83
C HIS A 64 -6.79 -1.43 -2.04
N ALA A 65 -7.63 -1.47 -1.01
CA ALA A 65 -8.04 -2.72 -0.37
C ALA A 65 -8.75 -3.64 -1.36
N ASN A 66 -9.64 -3.11 -2.21
CA ASN A 66 -10.32 -3.90 -3.21
C ASN A 66 -9.33 -4.44 -4.27
N GLN A 67 -8.42 -3.60 -4.75
CA GLN A 67 -7.40 -4.04 -5.70
C GLN A 67 -6.47 -5.10 -5.12
N ALA A 68 -6.02 -4.92 -3.87
CA ALA A 68 -5.20 -5.89 -3.17
C ALA A 68 -5.94 -7.23 -2.99
N LEU A 69 -7.25 -7.19 -2.67
CA LEU A 69 -8.10 -8.38 -2.58
C LEU A 69 -8.21 -9.11 -3.92
N VAL A 70 -8.46 -8.38 -5.01
CA VAL A 70 -8.58 -8.96 -6.35
C VAL A 70 -7.25 -9.58 -6.79
N LEU A 71 -6.12 -8.92 -6.51
CA LEU A 71 -4.78 -9.46 -6.77
C LEU A 71 -4.55 -10.76 -6.01
N PHE A 72 -4.92 -10.80 -4.72
CA PHE A 72 -4.80 -11.98 -3.88
C PHE A 72 -5.68 -13.14 -4.37
N LEU A 73 -6.95 -12.89 -4.70
CA LEU A 73 -7.85 -13.91 -5.26
C LEU A 73 -7.32 -14.46 -6.58
N THR A 74 -6.85 -13.59 -7.45
CA THR A 74 -6.25 -13.99 -8.72
C THR A 74 -5.05 -14.90 -8.45
N ALA A 75 -4.17 -14.52 -7.51
CA ALA A 75 -2.99 -15.29 -7.13
C ALA A 75 -3.35 -16.70 -6.68
N VAL A 76 -4.27 -16.81 -5.72
CA VAL A 76 -4.74 -18.08 -5.17
C VAL A 76 -5.40 -18.95 -6.24
N ILE A 77 -6.27 -18.38 -7.08
CA ILE A 77 -6.95 -19.14 -8.14
C ILE A 77 -5.95 -19.68 -9.15
N GLY A 78 -5.00 -18.84 -9.59
CA GLY A 78 -3.98 -19.27 -10.55
C GLY A 78 -3.06 -20.35 -10.00
N GLU A 79 -2.61 -20.22 -8.75
CA GLU A 79 -1.80 -21.24 -8.06
C GLU A 79 -2.56 -22.59 -7.94
N VAL A 80 -3.85 -22.56 -7.57
CA VAL A 80 -4.67 -23.77 -7.48
C VAL A 80 -4.83 -24.42 -8.86
N VAL A 81 -5.13 -23.65 -9.90
CA VAL A 81 -5.31 -24.16 -11.26
C VAL A 81 -4.02 -24.78 -11.80
N LEU A 82 -2.90 -24.07 -11.66
CA LEU A 82 -1.58 -24.57 -12.09
C LEU A 82 -1.13 -25.78 -11.26
N GLY A 83 -1.41 -25.77 -9.96
CA GLY A 83 -1.16 -26.88 -9.05
C GLY A 83 -1.88 -28.16 -9.47
N VAL A 84 -3.18 -28.08 -9.76
CA VAL A 84 -3.96 -29.23 -10.26
C VAL A 84 -3.42 -29.74 -11.61
N LEU A 85 -3.03 -28.84 -12.53
CA LEU A 85 -2.47 -29.22 -13.82
C LEU A 85 -1.09 -29.90 -13.71
N SER A 86 -0.30 -29.54 -12.70
CA SER A 86 1.03 -30.11 -12.45
C SER A 86 1.04 -31.57 -12.00
N VAL A 87 -0.12 -32.14 -11.66
CA VAL A 87 -0.27 -33.56 -11.28
C VAL A 87 0.06 -34.50 -12.45
N ILE A 88 0.05 -34.01 -13.70
CA ILE A 88 0.39 -34.80 -14.88
C ILE A 88 1.93 -34.90 -15.01
N PRO A 89 2.54 -36.08 -14.75
CA PRO A 89 3.98 -36.21 -14.57
C PRO A 89 4.81 -35.92 -15.84
N PHE A 90 4.20 -36.06 -17.02
CA PHE A 90 4.88 -35.88 -18.31
C PHE A 90 5.10 -34.40 -18.71
N LEU A 91 4.39 -33.46 -18.07
CA LEU A 91 4.46 -32.02 -18.38
C LEU A 91 5.14 -31.19 -17.29
N SER A 92 5.76 -31.83 -16.31
CA SER A 92 6.31 -31.20 -15.10
C SER A 92 7.25 -30.01 -15.37
N VAL A 93 8.15 -30.13 -16.35
CA VAL A 93 9.09 -29.05 -16.72
C VAL A 93 8.36 -27.83 -17.31
N VAL A 94 7.39 -28.05 -18.19
CA VAL A 94 6.60 -26.97 -18.81
C VAL A 94 5.75 -26.27 -17.75
N MET A 95 5.14 -27.04 -16.85
CA MET A 95 4.34 -26.49 -15.75
C MET A 95 5.18 -25.68 -14.78
N TYR A 96 6.40 -26.12 -14.46
CA TYR A 96 7.32 -25.34 -13.63
C TYR A 96 7.67 -23.97 -14.24
N VAL A 97 7.97 -23.95 -15.55
CA VAL A 97 8.23 -22.69 -16.27
C VAL A 97 6.97 -21.80 -16.25
N LEU A 98 5.79 -22.38 -16.48
CA LEU A 98 4.55 -21.61 -16.48
C LEU A 98 4.21 -21.02 -15.10
N THR A 99 4.37 -21.78 -14.02
CA THR A 99 4.18 -21.31 -12.65
C THR A 99 5.18 -20.21 -12.27
N SER A 100 6.44 -20.35 -12.66
CA SER A 100 7.43 -19.29 -12.41
C SER A 100 7.13 -17.99 -13.17
N VAL A 101 6.72 -18.07 -14.44
CA VAL A 101 6.27 -16.89 -15.22
C VAL A 101 5.03 -16.26 -14.59
N TYR A 102 4.07 -17.08 -14.15
CA TYR A 102 2.88 -16.60 -13.45
C TYR A 102 3.24 -15.86 -12.16
N GLY A 103 4.15 -16.39 -11.34
CA GLY A 103 4.63 -15.72 -10.13
C GLY A 103 5.26 -14.36 -10.42
N VAL A 104 6.07 -14.26 -11.49
CA VAL A 104 6.66 -12.97 -11.92
C VAL A 104 5.57 -11.99 -12.36
N LEU A 105 4.57 -12.43 -13.12
CA LEU A 105 3.44 -11.59 -13.52
C LEU A 105 2.70 -11.01 -12.30
N MET A 106 2.43 -11.85 -11.29
CA MET A 106 1.77 -11.41 -10.05
C MET A 106 2.64 -10.44 -9.25
N LEU A 107 3.96 -10.65 -9.22
CA LEU A 107 4.90 -9.71 -8.61
C LEU A 107 4.88 -8.34 -9.31
N VAL A 108 4.85 -8.30 -10.64
CA VAL A 108 4.75 -7.06 -11.41
C VAL A 108 3.45 -6.32 -11.09
N LEU A 109 2.30 -7.02 -11.07
CA LEU A 109 1.02 -6.42 -10.70
C LEU A 109 1.03 -5.89 -9.26
N CYS A 110 1.67 -6.59 -8.32
CA CYS A 110 1.87 -6.14 -6.94
C CYS A 110 2.65 -4.81 -6.88
N ILE A 111 3.78 -4.73 -7.59
CA ILE A 111 4.60 -3.51 -7.65
C ILE A 111 3.82 -2.35 -8.26
N LEU A 112 3.04 -2.58 -9.33
CA LEU A 112 2.19 -1.55 -9.92
C LEU A 112 1.12 -1.04 -8.93
N GLY A 113 0.56 -1.93 -8.12
CA GLY A 113 -0.40 -1.57 -7.07
C GLY A 113 0.22 -0.67 -6.01
N ILE A 114 1.42 -1.03 -5.53
CA ILE A 114 2.20 -0.21 -4.59
C ILE A 114 2.56 1.15 -5.20
N LEU A 115 2.98 1.17 -6.48
CA LEU A 115 3.34 2.41 -7.16
C LEU A 115 2.13 3.36 -7.29
N ASN A 116 0.94 2.83 -7.57
CA ASN A 116 -0.30 3.61 -7.60
C ASN A 116 -0.64 4.20 -6.22
N VAL A 117 -0.44 3.44 -5.14
CA VAL A 117 -0.59 3.94 -3.75
C VAL A 117 0.39 5.09 -3.48
N VAL A 118 1.67 4.93 -3.82
CA VAL A 118 2.71 5.94 -3.59
C VAL A 118 2.43 7.22 -4.38
N ARG A 119 1.85 7.08 -5.57
CA ARG A 119 1.43 8.19 -6.44
C ARG A 119 0.11 8.84 -6.04
N GLU A 120 -0.61 8.30 -5.05
CA GLU A 120 -1.96 8.75 -4.67
C GLU A 120 -2.97 8.65 -5.83
N GLU A 121 -2.76 7.68 -6.74
CA GLU A 121 -3.60 7.48 -7.92
C GLU A 121 -4.47 6.23 -7.80
N LYS A 122 -5.77 6.37 -8.09
CA LYS A 122 -6.72 5.25 -8.20
C LYS A 122 -6.65 4.58 -9.58
N ASN A 123 -5.44 4.23 -10.03
CA ASN A 123 -5.26 3.58 -11.32
C ASN A 123 -5.58 2.08 -11.23
N PRO A 124 -6.40 1.54 -12.14
CA PRO A 124 -6.68 0.11 -12.18
C PRO A 124 -5.43 -0.67 -12.56
N LEU A 125 -5.17 -1.77 -11.84
CA LEU A 125 -4.18 -2.75 -12.27
C LEU A 125 -4.52 -3.29 -13.67
N PRO A 126 -3.53 -3.52 -14.54
CA PRO A 126 -3.78 -4.12 -15.84
C PRO A 126 -4.38 -5.53 -15.65
N VAL A 127 -5.26 -5.92 -16.57
CA VAL A 127 -6.00 -7.21 -16.59
C VAL A 127 -7.08 -7.35 -15.51
N ILE A 128 -6.81 -6.99 -14.25
CA ILE A 128 -7.69 -7.28 -13.10
C ILE A 128 -8.32 -6.05 -12.42
N GLY A 129 -7.86 -4.84 -12.72
CA GLY A 129 -8.23 -3.62 -11.99
C GLY A 129 -9.66 -3.09 -12.21
N LYS A 130 -10.46 -3.73 -13.07
CA LYS A 130 -11.88 -3.36 -13.28
C LYS A 130 -12.84 -4.09 -12.33
N ILE A 131 -12.35 -5.05 -11.56
CA ILE A 131 -13.17 -5.87 -10.67
C ILE A 131 -13.37 -5.11 -9.35
N ASN A 132 -14.62 -4.80 -9.01
CA ASN A 132 -14.99 -4.17 -7.74
C ASN A 132 -15.78 -5.14 -6.88
N LEU A 133 -15.15 -5.64 -5.82
CA LEU A 133 -15.72 -6.57 -4.83
C LEU A 133 -16.16 -5.86 -3.55
N LEU A 134 -15.47 -4.78 -3.17
CA LEU A 134 -15.81 -3.95 -2.01
C LEU A 134 -16.64 -2.74 -2.46
N LYS A 135 -17.71 -2.43 -1.72
CA LYS A 135 -18.61 -1.29 -1.96
C LYS A 135 -18.67 -0.38 -0.75
#